data_AF-A0AAV0RRR8-F1
#
_entry.id   AF-A0AAV0RRR8-F1
#
_cell.length_a   1.000
_cell.length_b   1.000
_cell.length_c   1.000
_cell.angle_alpha   90.00
_cell.angle_beta   90.00
_cell.angle_gamma   90.00
#
_symmetry.space_group_name_H-M   'P 1'
#
loop_
_entity.id
_entity.type
_entity.pdbx_description
1 polymer ?
#
loop_
_entity_poly.entity_id
_entity_poly.type
_entity_poly.pdbx_seq_one_letter_code
_entity_poly.pdbx_strand_id
1 'polypeptide(L)'
;INQDYGVSIILFTSHYLVDIQQDKIGPVLNLNSMSSGNLWKQMDVLIFNTWLWWYRTGPKQGGAGWGEAGVRDCSRETTPIAGATRGVVPLALQVQEDILRSIRKPVHFLNITAMSYMRKDGHPASHNGLGGMDCTHWCVAGVPDTWNQILSTTLLTQSG
;
A
#
# COMPACT_ATOMS: atom_id res chain seq x y z
N ILE A 1 21.92 -7.85 0.25
CA ILE A 1 22.32 -8.27 1.62
C ILE A 1 23.36 -7.27 2.07
N ASN A 2 23.09 -6.50 3.14
CA ASN A 2 24.12 -5.67 3.75
C ASN A 2 24.87 -6.55 4.74
N GLN A 3 25.98 -7.14 4.30
CA GLN A 3 26.70 -8.18 5.04
C GLN A 3 27.33 -7.65 6.33
N ASP A 4 27.54 -6.34 6.43
CA ASP A 4 28.21 -5.70 7.57
C ASP A 4 27.34 -5.68 8.83
N TYR A 5 26.02 -5.75 8.69
CA TYR A 5 25.07 -5.68 9.81
C TYR A 5 24.33 -7.00 10.08
N GLY A 6 24.55 -8.04 9.26
CA GLY A 6 23.81 -9.30 9.38
C GLY A 6 22.30 -9.17 9.12
N VAL A 7 21.87 -8.11 8.41
CA VAL A 7 20.45 -7.82 8.14
C VAL A 7 20.10 -8.18 6.70
N SER A 8 18.92 -8.79 6.54
CA SER A 8 18.32 -9.08 5.23
C SER A 8 16.96 -8.39 5.09
N ILE A 9 16.68 -7.88 3.89
CA ILE A 9 15.38 -7.31 3.52
C ILE A 9 14.88 -8.12 2.33
N ILE A 10 13.66 -8.64 2.45
CA ILE A 10 13.04 -9.50 1.42
C ILE A 10 11.71 -8.86 1.03
N LEU A 11 11.53 -8.66 -0.28
CA LEU A 11 10.22 -8.36 -0.85
C LEU A 11 9.57 -9.66 -1.31
N PHE A 12 8.44 -10.01 -0.73
CA PHE A 12 7.64 -11.17 -1.11
C PHE A 12 6.30 -10.73 -1.69
N THR A 13 6.06 -11.04 -2.96
CA THR A 13 4.85 -10.61 -3.67
C THR A 13 3.70 -11.56 -3.41
N SER A 14 2.73 -11.14 -2.60
CA SER A 14 1.40 -11.74 -2.51
C SER A 14 0.34 -10.64 -2.55
N HIS A 15 -0.29 -10.46 -3.71
CA HIS A 15 -1.17 -9.32 -3.97
C HIS A 15 -2.40 -9.26 -3.03
N TYR A 16 -2.92 -10.43 -2.64
CA TYR A 16 -4.14 -10.56 -1.84
C TYR A 16 -3.90 -11.21 -0.46
N LEU A 17 -2.64 -11.57 -0.14
CA LEU A 17 -2.21 -12.34 1.05
C LEU A 17 -2.72 -13.78 1.13
N VAL A 18 -3.92 -14.04 0.63
CA VAL A 18 -4.54 -15.37 0.50
C VAL A 18 -4.17 -16.05 -0.81
N ASP A 19 -4.36 -17.36 -0.86
CA ASP A 19 -4.03 -18.16 -2.03
C ASP A 19 -5.03 -17.94 -3.18
N ILE A 20 -4.53 -18.01 -4.41
CA ILE A 20 -5.34 -18.11 -5.62
C ILE A 20 -5.29 -19.56 -6.09
N GLN A 21 -6.46 -20.19 -6.20
CA GLN A 21 -6.60 -21.57 -6.64
C GLN A 21 -7.26 -21.65 -8.02
N GLN A 22 -6.96 -22.70 -8.76
CA GLN A 22 -7.66 -22.96 -10.02
C GLN A 22 -9.02 -23.59 -9.74
N ASP A 23 -10.06 -22.99 -10.31
CA ASP A 23 -11.42 -23.50 -10.31
C ASP A 23 -11.88 -23.68 -11.78
N LYS A 24 -13.05 -24.28 -11.98
CA LYS A 24 -13.66 -24.49 -13.31
C LYS A 24 -13.88 -23.17 -14.08
N ILE A 25 -14.07 -22.07 -13.36
CA ILE A 25 -14.28 -20.73 -13.91
C ILE A 25 -12.98 -19.94 -14.08
N GLY A 26 -11.83 -20.55 -13.77
CA GLY A 26 -10.52 -19.91 -13.79
C GLY A 26 -9.97 -19.66 -12.38
N PRO A 27 -8.98 -18.75 -12.24
CA PRO A 27 -8.37 -18.46 -10.95
C PRO A 27 -9.34 -17.79 -9.99
N VAL A 28 -9.48 -18.34 -8.79
CA VAL A 28 -10.38 -17.84 -7.74
C VAL A 28 -9.60 -17.61 -6.45
N LEU A 29 -9.90 -16.52 -5.75
CA LEU A 29 -9.36 -16.25 -4.42
C LEU A 29 -9.93 -17.24 -3.40
N ASN A 30 -9.07 -17.98 -2.72
CA ASN A 30 -9.45 -18.81 -1.59
C ASN A 30 -9.20 -18.06 -0.28
N LEU A 31 -10.24 -17.41 0.24
CA LEU A 31 -10.17 -16.60 1.47
C LEU A 31 -9.81 -17.41 2.73
N ASN A 32 -9.89 -18.74 2.67
CA ASN A 32 -9.61 -19.64 3.80
C ASN A 32 -8.22 -20.27 3.73
N SER A 33 -7.38 -19.89 2.75
CA SER A 33 -6.06 -20.48 2.55
C SER A 33 -4.96 -19.42 2.44
N MET A 34 -3.87 -19.64 3.17
CA MET A 34 -2.71 -18.76 3.23
C MET A 34 -1.41 -19.57 3.30
N SER A 35 -1.14 -20.36 2.26
CA SER A 35 0.02 -21.25 2.18
C SER A 35 1.37 -20.50 2.34
N SER A 36 1.43 -19.26 1.85
CA SER A 36 2.59 -18.36 1.98
C SER A 36 2.96 -18.07 3.45
N GLY A 37 2.03 -18.24 4.39
CA GLY A 37 2.25 -18.04 5.82
C GLY A 37 3.36 -18.91 6.42
N ASN A 38 3.74 -20.03 5.77
CA ASN A 38 4.85 -20.85 6.23
C ASN A 38 6.21 -20.15 6.09
N LEU A 39 6.38 -19.32 5.07
CA LEU A 39 7.60 -18.52 4.89
C LEU A 39 7.68 -17.41 5.95
N TRP A 40 6.54 -16.78 6.24
CA TRP A 40 6.47 -15.62 7.15
C TRP A 40 6.85 -15.98 8.60
N LYS A 41 6.70 -17.24 9.00
CA LYS A 41 7.11 -17.74 10.32
C LYS A 41 8.62 -17.64 10.58
N GLN A 42 9.43 -17.47 9.54
CA GLN A 42 10.88 -17.40 9.62
C GLN A 42 11.41 -15.95 9.72
N MET A 43 10.51 -14.95 9.76
CA MET A 43 10.87 -13.54 9.71
C MET A 43 10.81 -12.91 11.10
N ASP A 44 11.78 -12.06 11.43
CA ASP A 44 11.80 -11.29 12.67
C ASP A 44 10.77 -10.14 12.64
N VAL A 45 10.65 -9.49 11.48
CA VAL A 45 9.73 -8.37 11.25
C VAL A 45 8.92 -8.65 9.98
N LEU A 46 7.59 -8.56 10.09
CA LEU A 46 6.66 -8.73 8.98
C LEU A 46 5.92 -7.43 8.70
N ILE A 47 5.95 -7.00 7.44
CA ILE A 47 5.24 -5.81 6.97
C ILE A 47 4.31 -6.24 5.85
N PHE A 48 3.01 -6.17 6.11
CA PHE A 48 1.98 -6.56 5.15
C PHE A 48 1.30 -5.34 4.53
N ASN A 49 1.00 -5.42 3.24
CA ASN A 49 0.17 -4.46 2.53
C ASN A 49 -0.66 -5.21 1.48
N THR A 50 -1.97 -4.94 1.44
CA THR A 50 -2.84 -5.38 0.37
C THR A 50 -3.96 -4.37 0.16
N TRP A 51 -4.08 -3.85 -1.06
CA TRP A 51 -5.11 -2.87 -1.40
C TRP A 51 -5.31 -2.77 -2.91
N LEU A 52 -4.22 -2.47 -3.63
CA LEU A 52 -4.26 -2.06 -5.04
C LEU A 52 -5.09 -3.00 -5.91
N TRP A 53 -4.97 -4.31 -5.70
CA TRP A 53 -5.57 -5.34 -6.56
C TRP A 53 -7.01 -5.70 -6.19
N TRP A 54 -7.49 -5.35 -4.99
CA TRP A 54 -8.88 -5.59 -4.57
C TRP A 54 -9.88 -4.73 -5.34
N TYR A 55 -9.47 -3.53 -5.74
CA TYR A 55 -10.34 -2.53 -6.38
C TYR A 55 -9.93 -2.22 -7.82
N ARG A 56 -9.13 -3.08 -8.48
CA ARG A 56 -8.80 -2.90 -9.90
C ARG A 56 -10.01 -3.16 -10.80
N THR A 57 -10.95 -2.23 -10.78
CA THR A 57 -12.00 -2.04 -11.76
C THR A 57 -12.23 -0.53 -11.90
N GLY A 58 -12.18 0.01 -13.13
CA GLY A 58 -12.37 1.45 -13.37
C GLY A 58 -11.10 2.31 -13.41
N PRO A 59 -11.24 3.65 -13.55
CA PRO A 59 -10.13 4.55 -13.80
C PRO A 59 -9.14 4.61 -12.63
N LYS A 60 -7.85 4.71 -12.98
CA LYS A 60 -6.73 5.03 -12.07
C LYS A 60 -7.01 6.38 -11.40
N GLN A 61 -6.47 6.60 -10.20
CA GLN A 61 -6.67 7.84 -9.40
C GLN A 61 -6.74 9.08 -10.30
N GLY A 62 -7.94 9.64 -10.42
CA GLY A 62 -8.24 10.82 -11.22
C GLY A 62 -8.73 11.96 -10.34
N GLY A 63 -8.85 13.15 -10.92
CA GLY A 63 -9.17 14.39 -10.18
C GLY A 63 -10.50 14.41 -9.45
N ALA A 64 -11.45 13.55 -9.83
CA ALA A 64 -12.70 13.38 -9.09
C ALA A 64 -12.47 12.95 -7.64
N GLY A 65 -11.41 12.17 -7.37
CA GLY A 65 -10.99 11.87 -6.00
C GLY A 65 -10.62 13.16 -5.27
N TRP A 66 -9.73 13.96 -5.87
CA TRP A 66 -9.16 15.18 -5.28
C TRP A 66 -10.15 16.37 -5.18
N GLY A 67 -11.39 16.21 -5.61
CA GLY A 67 -12.37 17.30 -5.66
C GLY A 67 -12.11 18.30 -6.79
N GLU A 68 -11.33 17.91 -7.80
CA GLU A 68 -10.90 18.76 -8.90
C GLU A 68 -11.65 18.38 -10.18
N ALA A 69 -12.70 19.14 -10.50
CA ALA A 69 -13.51 18.91 -11.68
C ALA A 69 -12.69 19.04 -12.97
N GLY A 70 -12.80 18.04 -13.86
CA GLY A 70 -12.12 18.04 -15.16
C GLY A 70 -10.68 17.50 -15.13
N VAL A 71 -10.09 17.30 -13.95
CA VAL A 71 -8.80 16.60 -13.81
C VAL A 71 -9.03 15.09 -13.94
N ARG A 72 -8.32 14.45 -14.86
CA ARG A 72 -8.54 13.04 -15.23
C ARG A 72 -7.45 12.09 -14.76
N ASP A 73 -6.26 12.61 -14.52
CA ASP A 73 -5.07 11.87 -14.14
C ASP A 73 -4.09 12.77 -13.38
N CYS A 74 -2.92 12.22 -13.04
CA CYS A 74 -1.85 12.86 -12.29
C CYS A 74 -0.82 13.59 -13.18
N SER A 75 -1.02 13.71 -14.49
CA SER A 75 0.03 14.17 -15.42
C SER A 75 0.48 15.60 -15.22
N ARG A 76 -0.39 16.47 -14.70
CA ARG A 76 -0.13 17.90 -14.49
C ARG A 76 -0.01 18.27 -13.02
N GLU A 77 0.02 17.27 -12.15
CA GLU A 77 0.05 17.48 -10.71
C GLU A 77 1.50 17.58 -10.24
N THR A 78 1.89 18.78 -9.80
CA THR A 78 3.26 19.08 -9.36
C THR A 78 3.33 19.54 -7.91
N THR A 79 2.18 19.65 -7.25
CA THR A 79 2.08 20.05 -5.85
C THR A 79 1.07 19.15 -5.11
N PRO A 80 1.27 18.92 -3.80
CA PRO A 80 0.28 18.23 -2.98
C PRO A 80 -1.06 18.95 -2.98
N ILE A 81 -2.13 18.22 -2.64
CA ILE A 81 -3.43 18.83 -2.38
C ILE A 81 -3.27 19.89 -1.26
N ALA A 82 -3.80 21.09 -1.49
CA ALA A 82 -3.73 22.17 -0.51
C ALA A 82 -4.73 21.96 0.65
N GLY A 83 -4.27 22.17 1.88
CA GLY A 83 -5.09 22.08 3.10
C GLY A 83 -5.26 20.65 3.65
N ALA A 84 -5.82 20.52 4.85
CA ALA A 84 -6.07 19.22 5.49
C ALA A 84 -7.42 18.64 5.06
N THR A 85 -7.60 18.38 3.76
CA THR A 85 -8.84 17.80 3.26
C THR A 85 -8.88 16.32 3.64
N ARG A 86 -9.76 15.95 4.59
CA ARG A 86 -10.08 14.54 4.84
C ARG A 86 -10.81 14.02 3.59
N GLY A 87 -10.08 13.32 2.73
CA GLY A 87 -10.69 12.52 1.66
C GLY A 87 -11.69 11.52 2.23
N VAL A 88 -12.47 10.87 1.35
CA VAL A 88 -13.40 9.82 1.76
C VAL A 88 -12.60 8.68 2.40
N VAL A 89 -12.90 8.37 3.66
CA VAL A 89 -12.31 7.21 4.37
C VAL A 89 -12.82 5.94 3.70
N PRO A 90 -11.96 5.13 3.06
CA PRO A 90 -12.40 3.93 2.39
C PRO A 90 -12.98 2.92 3.39
N LEU A 91 -14.05 2.21 3.01
CA LEU A 91 -14.63 1.16 3.86
C LEU A 91 -13.60 0.11 4.26
N ALA A 92 -12.68 -0.25 3.36
CA ALA A 92 -11.57 -1.16 3.65
C ALA A 92 -10.68 -0.69 4.81
N LEU A 93 -10.47 0.62 4.95
CA LEU A 93 -9.68 1.18 6.05
C LEU A 93 -10.41 1.00 7.39
N GLN A 94 -11.73 1.19 7.41
CA GLN A 94 -12.54 0.95 8.62
C GLN A 94 -12.53 -0.53 9.01
N VAL A 95 -12.72 -1.43 8.05
CA VAL A 95 -12.63 -2.89 8.27
C VAL A 95 -11.26 -3.28 8.81
N GLN A 96 -10.19 -2.70 8.27
CA GLN A 96 -8.83 -2.93 8.75
C GLN A 96 -8.67 -2.46 10.21
N GLU A 97 -9.10 -1.25 10.54
CA GLU A 97 -9.02 -0.74 11.92
C GLU A 97 -9.82 -1.61 12.91
N ASP A 98 -11.02 -2.06 12.54
CA ASP A 98 -11.86 -2.90 13.39
C ASP A 98 -11.25 -4.29 13.62
N ILE A 99 -10.72 -4.92 12.57
CA ILE A 99 -10.03 -6.21 12.70
C ILE A 99 -8.80 -6.06 13.60
N LEU A 100 -8.00 -5.01 13.41
CA LEU A 100 -6.79 -4.77 14.20
C LEU A 100 -7.09 -4.45 15.68
N ARG A 101 -8.30 -3.99 16.02
CA ARG A 101 -8.74 -3.89 17.42
C ARG A 101 -9.07 -5.25 18.04
N SER A 102 -9.47 -6.22 17.24
CA SER A 102 -9.90 -7.55 17.70
C SER A 102 -8.80 -8.62 17.68
N ILE A 103 -7.68 -8.35 17.01
CA ILE A 103 -6.60 -9.33 16.83
C ILE A 103 -5.87 -9.62 18.16
N ARG A 104 -5.61 -10.91 18.42
CA ARG A 104 -4.98 -11.35 19.68
C ARG A 104 -3.51 -10.96 19.80
N LYS A 105 -2.77 -11.05 18.69
CA LYS A 105 -1.37 -10.62 18.64
C LYS A 105 -1.36 -9.16 18.18
N PRO A 106 -0.89 -8.21 19.01
CA PRO A 106 -0.86 -6.81 18.63
C PRO A 106 -0.13 -6.60 17.31
N VAL A 107 -0.73 -5.80 16.43
CA VAL A 107 -0.13 -5.40 15.16
C VAL A 107 -0.04 -3.88 15.17
N HIS A 108 1.13 -3.35 14.83
CA HIS A 108 1.28 -1.92 14.69
C HIS A 108 0.69 -1.46 13.35
N PHE A 109 -0.31 -0.59 13.41
CA PHE A 109 -0.97 -0.09 12.20
C PHE A 109 -0.30 1.18 11.68
N LEU A 110 0.37 1.07 10.52
CA LEU A 110 0.92 2.21 9.80
C LEU A 110 -0.16 2.86 8.94
N ASN A 111 -0.93 3.79 9.53
CA ASN A 111 -1.96 4.52 8.79
C ASN A 111 -1.36 5.60 7.88
N ILE A 112 -0.98 5.18 6.66
CA ILE A 112 -0.39 6.04 5.62
C ILE A 112 -1.42 6.61 4.64
N THR A 113 -2.71 6.26 4.78
CA THR A 113 -3.73 6.50 3.75
C THR A 113 -3.95 7.98 3.49
N ALA A 114 -4.24 8.76 4.54
CA ALA A 114 -4.55 10.18 4.40
C ALA A 114 -3.35 10.97 3.84
N MET A 115 -2.15 10.75 4.40
CA MET A 115 -0.95 11.45 3.94
C MET A 115 -0.56 11.09 2.50
N SER A 116 -0.75 9.84 2.09
CA SER A 116 -0.44 9.41 0.71
C SER A 116 -1.46 9.96 -0.27
N TYR A 117 -2.74 10.01 0.13
CA TYR A 117 -3.81 10.59 -0.68
C TYR A 117 -3.55 12.06 -1.05
N MET A 118 -2.93 12.82 -0.16
CA MET A 118 -2.59 14.23 -0.41
C MET A 118 -1.50 14.41 -1.48
N ARG A 119 -0.78 13.35 -1.83
CA ARG A 119 0.41 13.41 -2.68
C ARG A 119 0.11 13.08 -4.13
N LYS A 120 -0.87 13.76 -4.72
CA LYS A 120 -1.18 13.63 -6.16
C LYS A 120 0.04 13.92 -7.07
N ASP A 121 1.01 14.67 -6.57
CA ASP A 121 2.30 15.01 -7.18
C ASP A 121 3.36 13.90 -7.12
N GLY A 122 3.15 12.85 -6.33
CA GLY A 122 4.17 11.82 -6.06
C GLY A 122 4.23 10.69 -7.09
N HIS A 123 3.36 10.71 -8.11
CA HIS A 123 3.23 9.63 -9.08
C HIS A 123 4.16 9.80 -10.29
N PRO A 124 4.57 8.71 -10.95
CA PRO A 124 5.41 8.80 -12.15
C PRO A 124 4.67 9.35 -13.38
N ALA A 125 3.33 9.39 -13.38
CA ALA A 125 2.52 9.76 -14.52
C ALA A 125 2.91 8.94 -15.75
N SER A 126 3.47 9.53 -16.82
CA SER A 126 3.97 8.81 -17.99
C SER A 126 5.45 8.39 -17.90
N HIS A 127 6.17 8.83 -16.86
CA HIS A 127 7.60 8.56 -16.67
C HIS A 127 7.80 7.22 -15.93
N ASN A 128 7.29 6.14 -16.52
CA ASN A 128 7.31 4.80 -15.95
C ASN A 128 7.64 3.73 -17.01
N GLY A 129 7.92 2.50 -16.56
CA GLY A 129 8.19 1.35 -17.43
C GLY A 129 6.96 0.61 -17.96
N LEU A 130 5.73 1.10 -17.73
CA LEU A 130 4.47 0.45 -18.10
C LEU A 130 3.90 0.93 -19.44
N GLY A 131 4.48 1.96 -20.06
CA GLY A 131 4.07 2.44 -21.39
C GLY A 131 2.73 3.18 -21.41
N GLY A 132 2.32 3.80 -20.30
CA GLY A 132 1.07 4.56 -20.21
C GLY A 132 0.96 5.41 -18.94
N MET A 133 -0.21 6.00 -18.68
CA MET A 133 -0.44 6.79 -17.48
C MET A 133 -0.47 5.93 -16.22
N ASP A 134 0.34 6.28 -15.22
CA ASP A 134 0.43 5.60 -13.93
C ASP A 134 0.30 6.57 -12.77
N CYS A 135 -0.90 6.56 -12.19
CA CYS A 135 -1.26 7.26 -10.95
C CYS A 135 -1.52 6.24 -9.83
N THR A 136 -0.74 5.16 -9.79
CA THR A 136 -0.89 4.09 -8.79
C THR A 136 0.42 3.78 -8.09
N HIS A 137 1.54 3.81 -8.82
CA HIS A 137 2.87 3.70 -8.24
C HIS A 137 3.41 5.07 -7.85
N TRP A 138 4.57 5.06 -7.17
CA TRP A 138 5.20 6.25 -6.63
C TRP A 138 6.59 6.42 -7.23
N CYS A 139 6.98 7.67 -7.47
CA CYS A 139 8.37 8.01 -7.71
C CYS A 139 9.21 7.74 -6.45
N VAL A 140 10.50 7.42 -6.67
CA VAL A 140 11.53 7.33 -5.64
C VAL A 140 12.69 8.25 -6.05
N ALA A 141 13.18 9.16 -5.21
CA ALA A 141 12.73 9.48 -3.85
C ALA A 141 11.31 10.10 -3.81
N GLY A 142 10.55 9.89 -2.73
CA GLY A 142 9.19 10.38 -2.60
C GLY A 142 8.38 9.81 -1.44
N VAL A 143 7.09 9.58 -1.68
CA VAL A 143 6.12 9.12 -0.67
C VAL A 143 6.54 7.84 0.06
N PRO A 144 7.10 6.80 -0.63
CA PRO A 144 7.58 5.60 0.03
C PRO A 144 8.70 5.85 1.05
N ASP A 145 9.51 6.90 0.88
CA ASP A 145 10.57 7.23 1.84
C ASP A 145 9.98 7.70 3.17
N THR A 146 8.89 8.47 3.13
CA THR A 146 8.16 8.87 4.33
C THR A 146 7.55 7.66 5.04
N TRP A 147 7.03 6.68 4.30
CA TRP A 147 6.55 5.43 4.91
C TRP A 147 7.68 4.68 5.62
N ASN A 148 8.85 4.61 4.99
CA ASN A 148 10.04 3.99 5.57
C ASN A 148 10.54 4.74 6.82
N GLN A 149 10.43 6.06 6.86
CA GLN A 149 10.75 6.84 8.06
C GLN A 149 9.79 6.52 9.21
N ILE A 150 8.48 6.48 8.96
CA ILE A 150 7.48 6.12 9.98
C ILE A 150 7.72 4.70 10.50
N LEU A 151 7.99 3.75 9.59
CA LEU A 151 8.36 2.39 9.95
C LEU A 151 9.63 2.36 10.82
N SER A 152 10.68 3.08 10.43
CA SER A 152 11.92 3.15 11.20
C SER A 152 11.69 3.67 12.61
N THR A 153 10.93 4.77 12.76
CA THR A 153 10.55 5.29 14.09
C THR A 153 9.76 4.26 14.89
N THR A 154 8.83 3.54 14.24
CA THR A 154 8.03 2.49 14.87
C THR A 154 8.90 1.36 15.41
N LEU A 155 9.88 0.89 14.64
CA LEU A 155 10.76 -0.19 15.05
C LEU A 155 11.71 0.25 16.18
N LEU A 156 12.22 1.47 16.12
CA LEU A 156 13.14 2.01 17.13
C LEU A 156 12.43 2.27 18.47
N THR A 157 11.15 2.66 18.45
CA THR A 157 10.37 2.94 19.66
C THR A 157 9.81 1.68 20.33
N GLN A 158 9.68 0.57 19.61
CA GLN A 158 9.26 -0.72 20.17
C GLN A 158 10.42 -1.56 20.73
N SER A 159 11.67 -1.18 20.41
CA SER A 159 12.88 -1.88 20.86
C SER A 159 13.42 -1.36 22.20
N GLY A 160 12.74 -0.41 22.84
CA GLY A 160 13.05 0.12 24.18
C GLY A 160 11.95 -0.21 25.17
#